data_AF-A0A392MXF1-F1
#
_entry.id   AF-A0A392MXF1-F1
#
_cell.length_a   1.000
_cell.length_b   1.000
_cell.length_c   1.000
_cell.angle_alpha   90.00
_cell.angle_beta   90.00
_cell.angle_gamma   90.00
#
_symmetry.space_group_name_H-M   'P 1'
#
loop_
_entity.id
_entity.type
_entity.pdbx_description
1 polymer ?
#
loop_
_entity_poly.entity_id
_entity_poly.type
_entity_poly.pdbx_seq_one_letter_code
_entity_poly.pdbx_strand_id
1 'polypeptide(L)' 'MGDRITALQQLVSPFGKTDTASVLSEAIEYIKFLHEQVTVLSTPYMKSGAPIQHQQ' A
#
# COMPACT_ATOMS: atom_id res chain seq x y z
N MET A 1 -3.17 16.80 -16.41
CA MET A 1 -3.06 15.33 -16.46
C MET A 1 -1.60 14.88 -16.37
N GLY A 2 -0.68 15.47 -17.14
CA GLY A 2 0.76 15.11 -17.14
C GLY A 2 1.44 15.17 -15.76
N ASP A 3 1.24 16.24 -14.99
CA ASP A 3 1.91 16.40 -13.67
C ASP A 3 1.59 15.27 -12.69
N ARG A 4 0.37 14.74 -12.74
CA ARG A 4 -0.05 13.62 -11.90
C ARG A 4 0.64 12.32 -12.30
N ILE A 5 0.83 12.10 -13.60
CA ILE A 5 1.57 10.93 -14.12
C ILE A 5 3.06 11.04 -13.77
N THR A 6 3.66 12.22 -13.90
CA THR A 6 5.05 12.44 -13.51
C THR A 6 5.26 12.23 -12.01
N ALA A 7 4.33 12.70 -11.17
CA ALA A 7 4.38 12.46 -9.73
C ALA A 7 4.27 10.96 -9.39
N LEU A 8 3.35 10.22 -10.02
CA LEU A 8 3.25 8.77 -9.86
C LEU A 8 4.55 8.08 -10.30
N GLN A 9 5.12 8.48 -11.43
CA GLN A 9 6.37 7.93 -11.92
C GLN A 9 7.50 8.11 -10.90
N GLN A 10 7.62 9.27 -10.25
CA GLN A 10 8.65 9.45 -9.21
C GLN A 10 8.46 8.54 -7.99
N LEU A 11 7.21 8.15 -7.67
CA LEU A 11 6.89 7.28 -6.54
C LEU A 11 7.09 5.80 -6.86
N VAL A 12 6.80 5.38 -8.10
CA VAL A 12 6.84 3.96 -8.51
C VAL A 12 8.09 3.58 -9.29
N SER A 13 8.65 4.52 -10.06
CA SER A 13 9.84 4.35 -10.91
C SER A 13 10.68 5.64 -10.96
N PRO A 14 11.52 5.90 -9.94
CA PRO A 14 12.27 7.15 -9.79
C PRO A 14 13.28 7.42 -10.92
N PHE A 15 13.53 6.45 -11.81
CA PHE A 15 14.46 6.55 -12.93
C PHE A 15 13.76 6.40 -14.30
N GLY A 16 12.87 7.33 -14.61
CA GLY A 16 12.80 8.04 -15.90
C GLY A 16 12.53 7.30 -17.23
N LYS A 17 12.28 5.98 -17.29
CA LYS A 17 12.04 5.28 -18.59
C LYS A 17 10.87 4.29 -18.60
N THR A 18 9.89 4.48 -17.72
CA THR A 18 8.69 3.65 -17.69
C THR A 18 7.59 4.31 -18.52
N ASP A 19 6.96 3.59 -19.45
CA ASP A 19 5.81 4.10 -20.20
C ASP A 19 4.60 4.34 -19.27
N THR A 20 3.62 5.15 -19.70
CA THR A 20 2.47 5.51 -18.86
C THR A 20 1.65 4.30 -18.40
N ALA A 21 1.51 3.25 -19.21
CA ALA A 21 0.75 2.08 -18.81
C ALA A 21 1.47 1.30 -17.69
N SER A 22 2.79 1.17 -17.82
CA SER A 22 3.64 0.55 -16.78
C SER A 22 3.63 1.37 -15.48
N VAL A 23 3.70 2.72 -15.54
CA VAL A 23 3.58 3.58 -14.34
C VAL A 23 2.25 3.36 -13.62
N LEU A 24 1.14 3.27 -14.37
CA LEU A 24 -0.18 3.05 -13.78
C LEU A 24 -0.31 1.64 -13.18
N SER A 25 0.22 0.62 -13.86
CA SER A 25 0.21 -0.75 -13.36
C SER A 25 1.02 -0.89 -12.07
N GLU A 26 2.25 -0.34 -12.04
CA GLU A 26 3.11 -0.36 -10.85
C GLU A 26 2.48 0.39 -9.68
N ALA A 27 1.81 1.51 -9.94
CA ALA A 27 1.07 2.26 -8.91
C ALA A 27 -0.07 1.43 -8.30
N ILE A 28 -0.82 0.68 -9.11
CA ILE A 28 -1.89 -0.20 -8.64
C ILE A 28 -1.33 -1.29 -7.72
N GLU A 29 -0.25 -1.95 -8.14
CA GLU A 29 0.37 -3.01 -7.33
C GLU A 29 0.99 -2.45 -6.04
N TYR A 30 1.59 -1.26 -6.09
CA TYR A 30 2.14 -0.62 -4.89
C TYR A 30 1.05 -0.26 -3.87
N ILE A 31 -0.11 0.24 -4.32
CA ILE A 31 -1.25 0.51 -3.42
C ILE A 31 -1.74 -0.77 -2.74
N LYS A 32 -1.86 -1.88 -3.48
CA LYS A 32 -2.24 -3.18 -2.92
C LYS A 32 -1.24 -3.65 -1.86
N PHE A 33 0.05 -3.57 -2.16
CA PHE A 33 1.12 -3.89 -1.22
C PHE A 33 1.02 -3.05 0.06
N LEU A 34 0.81 -1.73 -0.05
CA LEU A 34 0.65 -0.87 1.13
C LEU A 34 -0.58 -1.26 1.97
N HIS A 35 -1.70 -1.62 1.33
CA HIS A 35 -2.89 -2.11 2.05
C HIS A 35 -2.62 -3.41 2.82
N GLU A 36 -1.88 -4.34 2.22
CA GLU A 36 -1.47 -5.58 2.90
C GLU A 36 -0.57 -5.28 4.10
N GLN A 37 0.42 -4.40 3.94
CA GLN A 37 1.31 -3.98 5.01
C GLN A 37 0.54 -3.34 6.18
N VAL A 38 -0.42 -2.45 5.89
CA VAL A 38 -1.29 -1.85 6.91
C VAL A 38 -2.11 -2.93 7.64
N THR A 39 -2.62 -3.92 6.92
CA THR A 39 -3.39 -5.03 7.51
C THR A 39 -2.51 -5.87 8.44
N VAL A 40 -1.32 -6.25 8.00
CA VAL A 40 -0.36 -7.03 8.79
C VAL A 40 0.05 -6.28 10.06
N LEU A 41 0.37 -5.00 9.93
CA LEU A 41 0.81 -4.16 11.06
C LEU A 41 -0.31 -3.83 12.05
N SER A 42 -1.56 -3.75 11.59
CA SER A 42 -2.72 -3.45 12.44
C SER A 42 -3.33 -4.68 13.12
N THR A 43 -3.16 -5.87 12.55
CA THR A 43 -3.73 -7.14 13.06
C THR A 43 -3.44 -7.40 14.55
N PRO A 44 -2.21 -7.23 15.07
CA PRO A 44 -1.91 -7.45 16.49
C PRO A 44 -2.72 -6.54 17.41
N TYR A 45 -3.01 -5.32 16.97
CA TYR A 45 -3.72 -4.32 17.75
C TYR A 45 -5.24 -4.46 17.65
N MET A 46 -5.76 -4.93 16.50
CA MET A 46 -7.19 -5.21 16.31
C MET A 46 -7.65 -6.45 17.08
N LYS A 47 -6.80 -7.48 17.18
CA LYS A 47 -7.14 -8.73 17.89
C LYS A 47 -7.05 -8.60 19.42
N SER A 48 -6.33 -7.61 19.94
CA SER A 48 -6.16 -7.40 21.39
C SER A 48 -7.40 -6.81 22.10
N GLY A 49 -8.45 -6.47 21.37
CA GLY A 49 -9.73 -6.00 21.92
C GLY A 49 -10.71 -7.09 22.35
N ALA A 50 -10.40 -8.37 22.15
CA ALA A 50 -11.23 -9.44 22.70
C ALA A 50 -10.97 -9.53 24.22
N PRO A 51 -11.98 -9.34 25.09
CA PRO A 51 -11.79 -9.50 26.52
C PRO A 51 -11.32 -10.93 26.78
N ILE A 52 -10.17 -11.06 27.45
CA ILE A 52 -9.72 -12.30 28.04
C ILE A 52 -10.81 -12.71 29.04
N GLN A 53 -11.72 -13.60 28.62
CA GLN A 53 -12.62 -14.24 29.56
C GLN A 53 -11.77 -15.15 30.45
N HIS A 54 -11.29 -14.59 31.55
CA HIS A 54 -10.86 -15.36 32.71
C HIS A 54 -12.10 -16.09 33.21
N GLN A 55 -12.23 -17.35 32.82
CA GLN A 55 -13.22 -18.24 33.39
C GLN A 55 -12.63 -18.81 34.68
N GLN A 56 -13.18 -18.34 35.81
CA GLN A 56 -13.02 -18.93 37.14
C GLN A 56 -13.69 -20.30 37.22
#